data_AF-A0A957D8Q8-F1
#
_entry.id   AF-A0A957D8Q8-F1
#
_cell.length_a   1.000
_cell.length_b   1.000
_cell.length_c   1.000
_cell.angle_alpha   90.00
_cell.angle_beta   90.00
_cell.angle_gamma   90.00
#
_symmetry.space_group_name_H-M   'P 1'
#
loop_
_entity.id
_entity.type
_entity.pdbx_description
1 polymer ?
#
loop_
_entity_poly.entity_id
_entity_poly.type
_entity_poly.pdbx_seq_one_letter_code
_entity_poly.pdbx_strand_id
1 'polypeptide(L)'
;AVIGHWTEGTTAVATPIYAANNLPFISAGAQYPAAQLPANFRAAYEAITPFDETPGPYAGPAYDAFQLLWTAIAAASEKGEIERTAVSAALQGLHYEGMTGDIFVTTEP
;
A
#
# COMPACT_ATOMS: atom_id res chain seq x y z
N ALA A 1 1.54 -10.44 -2.37
CA ALA A 1 1.26 -9.55 -1.24
C ALA A 1 -0.22 -9.21 -1.20
N VAL A 2 -0.70 -8.73 -0.06
CA VAL A 2 -2.06 -8.26 0.18
C VAL A 2 -1.99 -6.89 0.84
N ILE A 3 -2.86 -5.99 0.38
CA ILE A 3 -3.06 -4.69 1.02
C ILE A 3 -4.33 -4.81 1.88
N GLY A 4 -4.23 -4.42 3.15
CA GLY A 4 -5.33 -4.51 4.10
C GLY A 4 -6.52 -3.65 3.71
N HIS A 5 -7.72 -4.05 4.16
CA HIS A 5 -8.87 -3.18 4.10
C HIS A 5 -8.76 -2.09 5.17
N TRP A 6 -9.38 -0.93 4.93
CA TRP A 6 -9.48 0.18 5.89
C TRP A 6 -10.32 -0.13 7.13
N THR A 7 -10.91 -1.33 7.24
CA THR A 7 -11.72 -1.74 8.38
C THR A 7 -10.88 -2.74 9.17
N GLU A 8 -10.47 -2.34 10.37
CA GLU A 8 -9.58 -3.15 11.22
C GLU A 8 -10.11 -4.56 11.45
N GLY A 9 -11.43 -4.72 11.65
CA GLY A 9 -12.05 -6.02 11.91
C GLY A 9 -11.87 -7.05 10.78
N THR A 10 -12.05 -6.66 9.52
CA THR A 10 -11.87 -7.57 8.37
C THR A 10 -10.40 -7.91 8.15
N THR A 11 -9.53 -6.92 8.32
CA THR A 11 -8.09 -7.10 8.15
C THR A 11 -7.52 -8.01 9.25
N ALA A 12 -7.91 -7.79 10.52
CA ALA A 12 -7.46 -8.58 11.66
C ALA A 12 -7.83 -10.07 11.54
N VAL A 13 -9.03 -10.39 11.06
CA VAL A 13 -9.45 -11.79 10.83
C VAL A 13 -8.63 -12.45 9.72
N ALA A 14 -8.22 -11.69 8.70
CA ALA A 14 -7.51 -12.22 7.54
C ALA A 14 -5.98 -12.30 7.74
N THR A 15 -5.41 -11.46 8.61
CA THR A 15 -3.97 -11.47 8.96
C THR A 15 -3.39 -12.87 9.22
N PRO A 16 -3.97 -13.72 10.10
CA PRO A 16 -3.42 -15.06 10.34
C PRO A 16 -3.46 -15.97 9.11
N ILE A 17 -4.44 -15.77 8.21
CA ILE A 17 -4.54 -16.53 6.95
C ILE A 17 -3.40 -16.12 6.00
N TYR A 18 -3.09 -14.82 5.92
CA TYR A 18 -1.99 -14.32 5.09
C TYR A 18 -0.64 -14.84 5.58
N ALA A 19 -0.42 -14.80 6.91
CA ALA A 19 0.78 -15.33 7.53
C ALA A 19 0.95 -16.84 7.25
N ALA A 20 -0.11 -17.64 7.45
CA ALA A 20 -0.08 -19.08 7.19
C ALA A 20 0.24 -19.45 5.72
N ASN A 21 0.00 -18.52 4.78
CA ASN A 21 0.24 -18.71 3.36
C ASN A 21 1.47 -17.94 2.84
N ASN A 22 2.32 -17.40 3.73
CA ASN A 22 3.50 -16.61 3.37
C ASN A 22 3.18 -15.44 2.42
N LEU A 23 2.03 -14.79 2.62
CA LEU A 23 1.62 -13.63 1.85
C LEU A 23 2.03 -12.36 2.62
N PRO A 24 2.95 -11.54 2.08
CA PRO A 24 3.30 -10.27 2.71
C PRO A 24 2.07 -9.39 2.84
N PHE A 25 1.89 -8.82 4.03
CA PHE A 25 0.79 -7.93 4.37
C PHE A 25 1.31 -6.48 4.41
N ILE A 26 0.62 -5.61 3.69
CA ILE A 26 0.86 -4.16 3.70
C ILE A 26 -0.38 -3.54 4.33
N SER A 27 -0.20 -2.84 5.45
CA SER A 27 -1.27 -2.05 6.02
C SER A 27 -1.64 -0.93 5.05
N ALA A 28 -2.93 -0.75 4.76
CA ALA A 28 -3.41 0.42 4.03
C ALA A 28 -3.34 1.71 4.87
N GLY A 29 -2.79 1.65 6.09
CA GLY A 29 -2.59 2.78 6.98
C GLY A 29 -3.85 3.22 7.73
N ALA A 30 -3.65 4.14 8.69
CA ALA A 30 -4.74 4.81 9.39
C ALA A 30 -5.31 5.95 8.53
N GLN A 31 -6.46 6.48 8.92
CA GLN A 31 -7.02 7.69 8.30
C GLN A 31 -5.99 8.82 8.29
N TYR A 32 -5.89 9.51 7.16
CA TYR A 32 -5.06 10.69 6.99
C TYR A 32 -5.91 11.88 6.55
N PRO A 33 -5.77 13.07 7.14
CA PRO A 33 -6.57 14.23 6.76
C PRO A 33 -6.34 14.63 5.30
N ALA A 34 -7.38 14.56 4.46
CA ALA A 34 -7.27 14.87 3.03
C ALA A 34 -6.71 16.27 2.74
N ALA A 35 -7.00 17.25 3.60
CA ALA A 35 -6.47 18.61 3.50
C ALA A 35 -4.94 18.69 3.68
N GLN A 36 -4.32 17.69 4.32
CA GLN A 36 -2.87 17.61 4.50
C GLN A 36 -2.17 16.91 3.33
N LEU A 37 -2.92 16.26 2.42
CA LEU A 37 -2.34 15.64 1.23
C LEU A 37 -1.67 16.70 0.33
N PRO A 38 -0.57 16.35 -0.37
CA PRO A 38 0.08 17.25 -1.30
C PRO A 38 -0.89 17.83 -2.35
N ALA A 39 -0.76 19.12 -2.66
CA ALA A 39 -1.69 19.80 -3.56
C ALA A 39 -1.72 19.19 -4.97
N ASN A 40 -0.56 18.74 -5.47
CA ASN A 40 -0.44 18.04 -6.75
C ASN A 40 -1.13 16.66 -6.73
N PHE A 41 -1.10 15.95 -5.60
CA PHE A 41 -1.83 14.69 -5.47
C PHE A 41 -3.34 14.92 -5.53
N ARG A 42 -3.87 15.89 -4.78
CA ARG A 42 -5.30 16.22 -4.80
C ARG A 42 -5.78 16.59 -6.21
N ALA A 43 -5.04 17.47 -6.89
CA ALA A 43 -5.36 17.88 -8.25
C ALA A 43 -5.33 16.70 -9.25
N ALA A 44 -4.36 15.79 -9.11
CA ALA A 44 -4.30 14.60 -9.95
C ALA A 44 -5.44 13.61 -9.67
N TYR A 45 -5.84 13.45 -8.40
CA TYR A 45 -6.97 12.62 -7.99
C TYR A 45 -8.29 13.14 -8.58
N GLU A 46 -8.56 14.44 -8.42
CA GLU A 46 -9.77 15.12 -8.90
C GLU A 46 -9.86 15.18 -10.44
N ALA A 47 -8.73 15.05 -11.14
CA ALA A 47 -8.69 15.02 -12.60
C ALA A 47 -9.11 13.66 -13.20
N ILE A 48 -9.31 12.62 -12.38
CA ILE A 48 -9.69 11.28 -12.84
C ILE A 48 -11.17 11.27 -13.28
N THR A 49 -11.39 11.46 -14.58
CA THR A 49 -12.73 11.36 -15.18
C THR A 49 -13.18 9.90 -15.35
N PRO A 50 -14.50 9.61 -15.33
CA PRO A 50 -15.63 10.54 -15.25
C PRO A 50 -16.09 10.86 -13.82
N PHE A 51 -15.29 10.51 -12.81
CA PHE A 51 -15.68 10.66 -11.41
C PHE A 51 -15.39 12.09 -10.96
N ASP A 52 -16.41 12.77 -10.44
CA ASP A 52 -16.22 14.01 -9.69
C ASP A 52 -16.02 13.65 -8.21
N GLU A 53 -14.80 13.23 -7.88
CA GLU A 53 -14.44 12.72 -6.56
C GLU A 53 -13.25 13.49 -5.98
N THR A 54 -13.36 13.82 -4.69
CA THR A 54 -12.24 14.39 -3.91
C THR A 54 -11.64 13.29 -3.04
N PRO A 55 -10.32 13.32 -2.76
CA PRO A 55 -9.68 12.27 -1.98
C PRO A 55 -10.27 12.20 -0.57
N GLY A 56 -10.84 11.04 -0.24
CA GLY A 56 -11.26 10.71 1.11
C GLY A 56 -10.09 10.45 2.07
N PRO A 57 -10.35 10.23 3.37
CA PRO A 57 -9.31 10.07 4.40
C PRO A 57 -8.41 8.83 4.21
N TYR A 58 -8.77 7.90 3.34
CA TYR A 58 -7.97 6.70 3.03
C TYR A 58 -7.27 6.77 1.66
N ALA A 59 -7.46 7.84 0.88
CA ALA A 59 -6.87 7.96 -0.46
C ALA A 59 -5.33 7.98 -0.42
N GLY A 60 -4.74 8.82 0.43
CA GLY A 60 -3.29 8.89 0.61
C GLY A 60 -2.67 7.59 1.14
N PRO A 61 -3.17 7.04 2.26
CA PRO A 61 -2.65 5.80 2.84
C PRO A 61 -2.75 4.61 1.87
N ALA A 62 -3.86 4.48 1.14
CA ALA A 62 -3.99 3.46 0.11
C ALA A 62 -2.98 3.67 -1.02
N TYR A 63 -2.82 4.92 -1.49
CA TYR A 63 -1.84 5.24 -2.53
C TYR A 63 -0.42 4.86 -2.10
N ASP A 64 0.01 5.23 -0.89
CA ASP A 64 1.35 4.89 -0.41
C ASP A 64 1.55 3.37 -0.28
N ALA A 65 0.54 2.60 0.17
CA ALA A 65 0.59 1.14 0.21
C ALA A 65 0.79 0.51 -1.18
N PHE A 66 0.10 1.04 -2.20
CA PHE A 66 0.29 0.61 -3.58
C PHE A 66 1.64 1.03 -4.15
N GLN A 67 2.17 2.20 -3.78
CA GLN A 67 3.50 2.64 -4.20
C GLN A 67 4.61 1.74 -3.64
N LEU A 68 4.50 1.29 -2.39
CA LEU A 68 5.41 0.29 -1.83
C LEU A 68 5.36 -1.02 -2.63
N LEU A 69 4.16 -1.53 -2.93
CA LEU A 69 3.98 -2.73 -3.75
C LEU A 69 4.57 -2.56 -5.16
N TRP A 70 4.32 -1.42 -5.80
CA TRP A 70 4.82 -1.12 -7.13
C TRP A 70 6.35 -1.06 -7.14
N THR A 71 6.96 -0.46 -6.12
CA THR A 71 8.41 -0.40 -5.93
C THR A 71 9.01 -1.81 -5.82
N ALA A 72 8.36 -2.71 -5.07
CA ALA A 72 8.80 -4.09 -4.96
C ALA A 72 8.67 -4.87 -6.27
N ILE A 73 7.59 -4.65 -7.04
CA ILE A 73 7.42 -5.25 -8.36
C ILE A 73 8.51 -4.77 -9.31
N ALA A 74 8.81 -3.46 -9.31
CA ALA A 74 9.89 -2.90 -10.11
C ALA A 74 11.24 -3.52 -9.76
N ALA A 75 11.59 -3.59 -8.47
CA ALA A 75 12.83 -4.21 -7.99
C ALA A 75 12.93 -5.71 -8.31
N ALA A 76 11.79 -6.43 -8.32
CA ALA A 76 11.74 -7.81 -8.76
C ALA A 76 11.97 -7.94 -10.28
N SER A 77 11.37 -7.05 -11.07
CA SER A 77 11.48 -7.07 -12.54
C SER A 77 12.90 -6.81 -13.05
N GLU A 78 13.71 -6.03 -12.32
CA GLU A 78 15.12 -5.82 -12.66
C GLU A 78 15.96 -7.10 -12.57
N LYS A 79 15.49 -8.10 -11.81
CA LYS A 79 16.17 -9.38 -11.60
C LYS A 79 15.67 -10.50 -12.51
N GLY A 80 14.74 -10.21 -13.43
CA GLY A 80 14.15 -11.17 -14.35
C GLY A 80 12.61 -11.12 -14.36
N GLU A 81 11.96 -12.28 -14.38
CA GLU A 81 10.49 -12.37 -14.40
C GLU A 81 9.86 -11.92 -13.08
N ILE A 82 8.61 -11.43 -13.15
CA ILE A 82 7.83 -11.00 -11.98
C ILE A 82 7.27 -12.24 -11.27
N GLU A 83 8.10 -12.87 -10.45
CA GLU A 83 7.72 -14.01 -9.64
C GLU A 83 7.20 -13.60 -8.26
N ARG A 84 6.19 -14.33 -7.75
CA ARG A 84 5.58 -14.03 -6.44
C ARG A 84 6.62 -14.02 -5.32
N THR A 85 7.56 -14.97 -5.35
CA THR A 85 8.64 -15.09 -4.35
C THR A 85 9.61 -13.92 -4.42
N ALA A 86 9.94 -13.45 -5.63
CA ALA A 86 10.83 -12.30 -5.83
C ALA A 86 10.20 -11.00 -5.32
N VAL A 87 8.91 -10.76 -5.62
CA VAL A 87 8.17 -9.60 -5.10
C VAL A 87 8.06 -9.66 -3.57
N SER A 88 7.77 -10.83 -3.00
CA SER A 88 7.70 -11.00 -1.54
C SER A 88 9.05 -10.73 -0.86
N ALA A 89 10.16 -11.21 -1.43
CA ALA A 89 11.49 -10.96 -0.89
C ALA A 89 11.89 -9.48 -1.01
N ALA A 90 11.57 -8.82 -2.13
CA ALA A 90 11.80 -7.39 -2.29
C ALA A 90 11.02 -6.58 -1.23
N LEU A 91 9.75 -6.90 -1.03
CA LEU A 91 8.88 -6.24 -0.05
C LEU A 91 9.42 -6.28 1.39
N GLN A 92 10.02 -7.40 1.83
CA GLN A 92 10.55 -7.55 3.19
C GLN A 92 11.74 -6.63 3.51
N GLY A 93 12.45 -6.16 2.50
CA GLY A 93 13.61 -5.25 2.67
C GLY A 93 13.31 -3.80 2.29
N LEU A 94 12.07 -3.47 1.92
CA LEU A 94 11.70 -2.15 1.43
C LEU A 94 11.09 -1.30 2.54
N HIS A 95 11.62 -0.09 2.65
CA HIS A 95 11.04 1.02 3.37
C HIS A 95 10.68 2.09 2.34
N TYR A 96 9.41 2.53 2.36
CA TYR A 96 8.91 3.56 1.47
C TYR A 96 8.46 4.77 2.28
N GLU A 97 9.11 5.91 2.08
CA GLU A 97 8.66 7.19 2.65
C GLU A 97 7.54 7.75 1.76
N GLY A 98 6.30 7.56 2.19
CA GLY A 98 5.11 7.98 1.47
C GLY A 98 4.65 9.39 1.84
N MET A 99 3.61 9.86 1.17
CA MET A 99 3.03 11.18 1.44
C MET A 99 2.32 11.25 2.80
N THR A 100 1.95 10.11 3.36
CA THR A 100 1.30 9.97 4.67
C THR A 100 2.24 9.48 5.78
N GLY A 101 3.53 9.30 5.46
CA GLY A 101 4.56 8.81 6.37
C GLY A 101 5.22 7.51 5.89
N ASP A 102 5.93 6.85 6.80
CA ASP A 102 6.66 5.62 6.51
C ASP A 102 5.73 4.43 6.29
N ILE A 103 5.86 3.77 5.15
CA ILE A 103 5.16 2.52 4.82
C ILE A 103 6.19 1.39 4.72
N PHE A 104 5.90 0.30 5.42
CA PHE A 104 6.69 -0.92 5.40
C PHE A 104 5.75 -2.12 5.50
N VAL A 105 6.25 -3.30 5.10
CA VAL A 105 5.55 -4.55 5.38
C VAL A 105 5.51 -4.75 6.88
N THR A 106 4.31 -4.85 7.45
CA THR A 106 4.18 -5.20 8.86
C THR A 106 4.40 -6.69 9.02
N THR A 107 5.51 -7.04 9.66
CA THR A 107 5.68 -8.32 10.34
C THR A 107 5.28 -8.09 11.79
N GLU A 108 3.99 -8.04 12.10
CA GLU A 108 3.61 -8.00 13.51
C GLU A 108 3.50 -9.43 14.09
N PRO A 109 3.90 -9.60 15.37
CA PRO A 109 4.48 -10.82 15.94
C PRO A 109 3.54 -12.02 16.10
#